data_AF-A0A2V8MUX8-F1
#
_entry.id   AF-A0A2V8MUX8-F1
#
_cell.length_a   1.000
_cell.length_b   1.000
_cell.length_c   1.000
_cell.angle_alpha   90.00
_cell.angle_beta   90.00
_cell.angle_gamma   90.00
#
_symmetry.space_group_name_H-M   'P 1'
#
loop_
_entity.id
_entity.type
_entity.pdbx_description
1 polymer ?
#
loop_
_entity_poly.entity_id
_entity_poly.type
_entity_poly.pdbx_seq_one_letter_code
_entity_poly.pdbx_strand_id
1 'polypeptide(L)'
;MPYLKPERPEKVSAPSLKASKDRGERLVCLTAYDYPTARIVDEAGIDIILVGDSLGNVVLGYGNTVPVTLEEILVHVKAVRRGVERALLVADMPYGTFHTGADDTVRAALRLVKEGEAEAVKLEGGQKRVKLVKRLVNEEIAVMGHIGLTPQSINQLGAYRVQGKTADAARRLLDDAYELEEAGAFSIVLELVPREIAQMITESIKIPTIGIGAGVHCDIQVLVFHDLLGMAFGKLPRFVREYANLRETITDAVTRWAEDVRNGTYPAEKESYGLPAEAAEELKIETKKVAEPK
;
A
#
# COMPACT_ATOMS: atom_id res chain seq x y z
N MET A 1 -24.42 26.63 -11.32
CA MET A 1 -23.25 27.10 -12.09
C MET A 1 -21.98 26.62 -11.40
N PRO A 2 -21.05 25.98 -12.13
CA PRO A 2 -19.88 25.29 -11.59
C PRO A 2 -18.67 26.23 -11.48
N TYR A 3 -18.78 27.28 -10.67
CA TYR A 3 -17.64 28.13 -10.32
C TYR A 3 -17.61 28.26 -8.80
N LEU A 4 -16.43 28.07 -8.19
CA LEU A 4 -16.14 27.98 -6.74
C LEU A 4 -16.00 26.56 -6.15
N LYS A 5 -15.41 25.63 -6.88
CA LYS A 5 -14.57 24.61 -6.23
C LYS A 5 -13.13 24.89 -6.67
N PRO A 6 -12.14 24.94 -5.77
CA PRO A 6 -10.76 24.83 -6.21
C PRO A 6 -10.65 23.59 -7.10
N GLU A 7 -9.85 23.63 -8.17
CA GLU A 7 -9.55 22.45 -8.99
C GLU A 7 -8.96 21.37 -8.09
N ARG A 8 -9.82 20.56 -7.48
CA ARG A 8 -9.41 19.35 -6.80
C ARG A 8 -8.99 18.40 -7.92
N PRO A 9 -7.78 17.85 -7.87
CA PRO A 9 -7.33 16.97 -8.92
C PRO A 9 -8.30 15.78 -9.02
N GLU A 10 -8.63 15.39 -10.25
CA GLU A 10 -9.71 14.45 -10.53
C GLU A 10 -9.48 13.11 -9.80
N LYS A 11 -10.55 12.57 -9.20
CA LYS A 11 -10.53 11.29 -8.48
C LYS A 11 -10.12 10.17 -9.45
N VAL A 12 -9.08 9.42 -9.11
CA VAL A 12 -8.64 8.26 -9.89
C VAL A 12 -9.61 7.11 -9.64
N SER A 13 -10.07 6.45 -10.71
CA SER A 13 -11.04 5.35 -10.66
C SER A 13 -10.56 4.16 -11.48
N ALA A 14 -11.07 2.95 -11.18
CA ALA A 14 -10.69 1.75 -11.93
C ALA A 14 -10.88 1.89 -13.47
N PRO A 15 -11.96 2.52 -13.98
CA PRO A 15 -12.08 2.77 -15.42
C PRO A 15 -11.09 3.80 -15.98
N SER A 16 -10.66 4.79 -15.18
CA SER A 16 -9.74 5.85 -15.66
C SER A 16 -8.34 5.30 -15.94
N LEU A 17 -7.93 4.23 -15.26
CA LEU A 17 -6.64 3.54 -15.47
C LEU A 17 -6.46 3.03 -16.90
N LYS A 18 -7.51 2.44 -17.50
CA LYS A 18 -7.47 2.04 -18.91
C LYS A 18 -7.30 3.26 -19.83
N ALA A 19 -8.02 4.34 -19.56
CA ALA A 19 -7.91 5.55 -20.35
C ALA A 19 -6.50 6.17 -20.26
N SER A 20 -5.84 6.12 -19.10
CA SER A 20 -4.44 6.53 -18.94
C SER A 20 -3.48 5.65 -19.75
N LYS A 21 -3.67 4.32 -19.77
CA LYS A 21 -2.90 3.42 -20.64
C LYS A 21 -3.09 3.77 -22.12
N ASP A 22 -4.33 3.98 -22.56
CA ASP A 22 -4.64 4.34 -23.95
C ASP A 22 -3.97 5.68 -24.36
N ARG A 23 -3.75 6.59 -23.40
CA ARG A 23 -3.01 7.85 -23.59
C ARG A 23 -1.49 7.73 -23.43
N GLY A 24 -0.98 6.57 -23.02
CA GLY A 24 0.45 6.37 -22.73
C GLY A 24 0.94 7.08 -21.46
N GLU A 25 0.04 7.42 -20.54
CA GLU A 25 0.38 8.02 -19.26
C GLU A 25 0.91 6.96 -18.29
N ARG A 26 2.04 7.25 -17.62
CA ARG A 26 2.56 6.41 -16.55
C ARG A 26 1.92 6.83 -15.23
N LEU A 27 1.27 5.88 -14.56
CA LEU A 27 0.71 6.10 -13.22
C LEU A 27 1.62 5.47 -12.17
N VAL A 28 1.43 5.87 -10.92
CA VAL A 28 2.19 5.37 -9.77
C VAL A 28 1.29 4.79 -8.70
N CYS A 29 1.70 3.66 -8.14
CA CYS A 29 1.03 2.97 -7.05
C CYS A 29 1.98 2.87 -5.86
N LEU A 30 1.47 3.13 -4.65
CA LEU A 30 2.26 2.98 -3.42
C LEU A 30 1.40 2.37 -2.34
N THR A 31 1.98 1.52 -1.50
CA THR A 31 1.22 1.00 -0.36
C THR A 31 1.05 2.07 0.72
N ALA A 32 -0.02 1.96 1.52
CA ALA A 32 -0.19 2.72 2.75
C ALA A 32 -1.04 1.90 3.72
N TYR A 33 -0.88 2.11 5.03
CA TYR A 33 -1.54 1.27 6.04
C TYR A 33 -2.16 2.07 7.19
N ASP A 34 -1.98 3.38 7.24
CA ASP A 34 -2.53 4.24 8.28
C ASP A 34 -2.95 5.60 7.72
N TYR A 35 -3.67 6.36 8.55
CA TYR A 35 -4.20 7.67 8.20
C TYR A 35 -3.12 8.71 7.80
N PRO A 36 -2.10 9.01 8.63
CA PRO A 36 -1.14 10.06 8.29
C PRO A 36 -0.30 9.70 7.06
N THR A 37 0.10 8.44 6.91
CA THR A 37 0.81 7.96 5.73
C THR A 37 -0.06 8.10 4.48
N ALA A 38 -1.31 7.63 4.52
CA ALA A 38 -2.23 7.74 3.39
C ALA A 38 -2.45 9.20 2.96
N ARG A 39 -2.55 10.12 3.92
CA ARG A 39 -2.72 11.54 3.65
C ARG A 39 -1.52 12.13 2.90
N ILE A 40 -0.31 11.85 3.38
CA ILE A 40 0.94 12.31 2.74
C ILE A 40 1.05 11.73 1.32
N VAL A 41 0.77 10.44 1.16
CA VAL A 41 0.85 9.72 -0.12
C VAL A 41 -0.17 10.27 -1.14
N ASP A 42 -1.40 10.55 -0.70
CA ASP A 42 -2.44 11.13 -1.56
C ASP A 42 -2.11 12.56 -1.99
N GLU A 43 -1.67 13.41 -1.05
CA GLU A 43 -1.26 14.81 -1.32
C GLU A 43 0.00 14.90 -2.19
N ALA A 44 0.88 13.89 -2.13
CA ALA A 44 2.04 13.76 -3.02
C ALA A 44 1.67 13.38 -4.47
N GLY A 45 0.38 13.12 -4.75
CA GLY A 45 -0.10 12.83 -6.09
C GLY A 45 0.01 11.36 -6.52
N ILE A 46 0.17 10.41 -5.59
CA ILE A 46 0.15 8.98 -5.95
C ILE A 46 -1.24 8.59 -6.49
N ASP A 47 -1.31 7.88 -7.62
CA ASP A 47 -2.57 7.59 -8.31
C ASP A 47 -3.35 6.44 -7.69
N ILE A 48 -2.65 5.46 -7.11
CA ILE A 48 -3.25 4.28 -6.50
C ILE A 48 -2.62 4.05 -5.14
N ILE A 49 -3.46 3.89 -4.11
CA ILE A 49 -3.03 3.48 -2.78
C ILE A 49 -3.48 2.04 -2.54
N LEU A 50 -2.51 1.15 -2.31
CA LEU A 50 -2.76 -0.26 -2.05
C LEU A 50 -2.60 -0.58 -0.56
N VAL A 51 -3.69 -0.97 0.10
CA VAL A 51 -3.65 -1.60 1.42
C VAL A 51 -3.36 -3.08 1.21
N GLY A 52 -2.07 -3.38 1.08
CA GLY A 52 -1.60 -4.72 0.76
C GLY A 52 -1.42 -5.62 1.99
N ASP A 53 -1.52 -6.93 1.80
CA ASP A 53 -1.22 -7.93 2.84
C ASP A 53 0.26 -7.94 3.28
N SER A 54 1.13 -7.26 2.51
CA SER A 54 2.48 -6.85 2.91
C SER A 54 2.54 -6.17 4.29
N LEU A 55 1.43 -5.60 4.79
CA LEU A 55 1.29 -5.13 6.18
C LEU A 55 1.67 -6.21 7.20
N GLY A 56 1.46 -7.49 6.87
CA GLY A 56 1.85 -8.61 7.72
C GLY A 56 3.34 -8.53 8.06
N ASN A 57 4.19 -8.23 7.08
CA ASN A 57 5.62 -8.11 7.29
C ASN A 57 6.01 -6.75 7.87
N VAL A 58 5.57 -5.65 7.25
CA VAL A 58 6.12 -4.32 7.52
C VAL A 58 5.42 -3.58 8.65
N VAL A 59 4.21 -4.00 9.04
CA VAL A 59 3.44 -3.40 10.14
C VAL A 59 3.31 -4.36 11.31
N LEU A 60 2.94 -5.63 11.05
CA LEU A 60 2.62 -6.61 12.10
C LEU A 60 3.80 -7.51 12.49
N GLY A 61 4.90 -7.50 11.72
CA GLY A 61 6.10 -8.28 12.03
C GLY A 61 5.97 -9.80 11.81
N TYR A 62 4.98 -10.25 11.06
CA TYR A 62 4.87 -11.64 10.62
C TYR A 62 6.01 -12.04 9.68
N GLY A 63 6.34 -13.33 9.68
CA GLY A 63 7.38 -13.88 8.81
C GLY A 63 6.99 -13.94 7.33
N ASN A 64 5.69 -13.91 7.02
CA ASN A 64 5.13 -13.84 5.67
C ASN A 64 3.67 -13.33 5.75
N THR A 65 2.98 -13.21 4.61
CA THR A 65 1.63 -12.62 4.55
C THR A 65 0.49 -13.61 4.81
N VAL A 66 0.77 -14.92 4.91
CA VAL A 66 -0.24 -15.96 5.12
C VAL A 66 -1.08 -15.77 6.40
N PRO A 67 -0.52 -15.32 7.56
CA PRO A 67 -1.29 -15.14 8.78
C PRO A 67 -2.24 -13.93 8.75
N VAL A 68 -2.07 -13.00 7.80
CA VAL A 68 -2.87 -11.77 7.76
C VAL A 68 -4.34 -12.12 7.56
N THR A 69 -5.17 -11.56 8.43
CA THR A 69 -6.62 -11.80 8.44
C THR A 69 -7.39 -10.71 7.72
N LEU A 70 -8.65 -10.99 7.38
CA LEU A 70 -9.57 -9.99 6.83
C LEU A 70 -9.80 -8.83 7.80
N GLU A 71 -9.84 -9.09 9.11
CA GLU A 71 -10.07 -8.04 10.11
C GLU A 71 -8.88 -7.08 10.21
N GLU A 72 -7.66 -7.60 10.12
CA GLU A 72 -6.46 -6.76 10.11
C GLU A 72 -6.43 -5.86 8.87
N ILE A 73 -6.70 -6.42 7.68
CA ILE A 73 -6.84 -5.62 6.46
C ILE A 73 -7.92 -4.54 6.66
N LEU A 74 -9.11 -4.89 7.17
CA LEU A 74 -10.21 -3.95 7.36
C LEU A 74 -9.85 -2.77 8.27
N VAL A 75 -9.10 -3.00 9.35
CA VAL A 75 -8.63 -1.92 10.23
C VAL A 75 -7.77 -0.94 9.45
N HIS A 76 -6.81 -1.44 8.67
CA HIS A 76 -5.90 -0.63 7.87
C HIS A 76 -6.61 0.09 6.72
N VAL A 77 -7.53 -0.58 6.00
CA VAL A 77 -8.34 0.06 4.94
C VAL A 77 -9.16 1.21 5.50
N LYS A 78 -9.84 1.02 6.64
CA LYS A 78 -10.61 2.10 7.31
C LYS A 78 -9.71 3.27 7.72
N ALA A 79 -8.49 3.00 8.19
CA ALA A 79 -7.53 4.05 8.55
C ALA A 79 -7.07 4.84 7.31
N VAL A 80 -6.68 4.13 6.26
CA VAL A 80 -6.22 4.71 4.99
C VAL A 80 -7.33 5.52 4.32
N ARG A 81 -8.56 4.99 4.23
CA ARG A 81 -9.69 5.69 3.62
C ARG A 81 -9.85 7.13 4.12
N ARG A 82 -9.68 7.34 5.43
CA ARG A 82 -9.82 8.67 6.06
C ARG A 82 -8.78 9.68 5.56
N GLY A 83 -7.64 9.20 5.05
CA GLY A 83 -6.55 10.03 4.51
C GLY A 83 -6.61 10.25 3.00
N VAL A 84 -7.41 9.47 2.26
CA VAL A 84 -7.41 9.48 0.78
C VAL A 84 -8.54 10.33 0.21
N GLU A 85 -8.20 11.34 -0.59
CA GLU A 85 -9.16 12.10 -1.38
C GLU A 85 -9.13 11.74 -2.87
N ARG A 86 -7.94 11.65 -3.49
CA ARG A 86 -7.78 11.51 -4.95
C ARG A 86 -7.45 10.09 -5.41
N ALA A 87 -6.50 9.43 -4.78
CA ALA A 87 -5.98 8.14 -5.25
C ALA A 87 -7.06 7.06 -5.24
N LEU A 88 -6.99 6.10 -6.17
CA LEU A 88 -7.82 4.91 -6.14
C LEU A 88 -7.40 4.04 -4.94
N LEU A 89 -8.32 3.78 -4.01
CA LEU A 89 -8.04 2.92 -2.86
C LEU A 89 -8.33 1.44 -3.19
N VAL A 90 -7.28 0.63 -3.22
CA VAL A 90 -7.35 -0.81 -3.47
C VAL A 90 -7.02 -1.56 -2.18
N ALA A 91 -7.83 -2.56 -1.83
CA ALA A 91 -7.59 -3.44 -0.68
C ALA A 91 -7.20 -4.85 -1.13
N ASP A 92 -6.16 -5.43 -0.53
CA ASP A 92 -5.87 -6.84 -0.76
C ASP A 92 -6.92 -7.74 -0.13
N MET A 93 -7.31 -8.79 -0.86
CA MET A 93 -7.95 -9.95 -0.27
C MET A 93 -6.86 -10.82 0.38
N PRO A 94 -6.86 -11.01 1.70
CA PRO A 94 -5.81 -11.80 2.35
C PRO A 94 -6.01 -13.31 2.10
N TYR A 95 -4.95 -14.09 2.34
CA TYR A 95 -4.98 -15.54 2.18
C TYR A 95 -6.17 -16.19 2.89
N GLY A 96 -6.72 -17.26 2.31
CA GLY A 96 -7.92 -17.94 2.81
C GLY A 96 -9.25 -17.30 2.37
N THR A 97 -9.32 -15.98 2.16
CA THR A 97 -10.60 -15.30 1.84
C THR A 97 -11.15 -15.59 0.44
N PHE A 98 -10.28 -16.03 -0.48
CA PHE A 98 -10.65 -16.42 -1.85
C PHE A 98 -10.24 -17.87 -2.19
N HIS A 99 -10.10 -18.71 -1.16
CA HIS A 99 -9.66 -20.11 -1.29
C HIS A 99 -10.78 -21.12 -0.99
N THR A 100 -11.83 -20.74 -0.24
CA THR A 100 -12.86 -21.65 0.26
C THR A 100 -14.07 -21.80 -0.66
N GLY A 101 -14.42 -20.76 -1.44
CA GLY A 101 -15.53 -20.81 -2.38
C GLY A 101 -15.94 -19.44 -2.92
N ALA A 102 -16.73 -19.40 -3.99
CA ALA A 102 -17.13 -18.16 -4.66
C ALA A 102 -17.97 -17.23 -3.77
N ASP A 103 -18.95 -17.77 -3.03
CA ASP A 103 -19.81 -16.93 -2.19
C ASP A 103 -19.07 -16.38 -0.96
N ASP A 104 -18.15 -17.16 -0.38
CA ASP A 104 -17.26 -16.67 0.69
C ASP A 104 -16.33 -15.56 0.18
N THR A 105 -15.80 -15.72 -1.04
CA THR A 105 -14.96 -14.72 -1.70
C THR A 105 -15.73 -13.41 -1.90
N VAL A 106 -16.96 -13.49 -2.43
CA VAL A 106 -17.83 -12.32 -2.61
C VAL A 106 -18.13 -11.67 -1.26
N ARG A 107 -18.48 -12.44 -0.23
CA ARG A 107 -18.70 -11.90 1.12
C ARG A 107 -17.48 -11.16 1.66
N ALA A 108 -16.29 -11.72 1.54
CA ALA A 108 -15.06 -11.08 2.00
C ALA A 108 -14.77 -9.78 1.23
N ALA A 109 -14.89 -9.79 -0.09
CA ALA A 109 -14.69 -8.61 -0.92
C ALA A 109 -15.72 -7.50 -0.62
N LEU A 110 -17.00 -7.86 -0.45
CA LEU A 110 -18.04 -6.91 -0.05
C LEU A 110 -17.78 -6.27 1.30
N ARG A 111 -17.13 -6.97 2.25
CA ARG A 111 -16.72 -6.34 3.51
C ARG A 111 -15.64 -5.29 3.28
N LEU A 112 -14.62 -5.57 2.47
CA LEU A 112 -13.58 -4.60 2.12
C LEU A 112 -14.16 -3.34 1.46
N VAL A 113 -15.11 -3.51 0.55
CA VAL A 113 -15.77 -2.39 -0.14
C VAL A 113 -16.73 -1.65 0.78
N LYS A 114 -17.65 -2.36 1.46
CA LYS A 114 -18.73 -1.74 2.24
C LYS A 114 -18.28 -1.21 3.60
N GLU A 115 -17.47 -1.99 4.33
CA GLU A 115 -17.00 -1.61 5.66
C GLU A 115 -15.69 -0.84 5.58
N GLY A 116 -14.80 -1.23 4.67
CA GLY A 116 -13.51 -0.57 4.48
C GLY A 116 -13.59 0.69 3.62
N GLU A 117 -14.64 0.84 2.80
CA GLU A 117 -14.74 1.86 1.75
C GLU A 117 -13.58 1.75 0.72
N ALA A 118 -13.05 0.55 0.50
CA ALA A 118 -12.18 0.30 -0.64
C ALA A 118 -12.99 0.41 -1.95
N GLU A 119 -12.37 0.95 -3.00
CA GLU A 119 -13.01 1.14 -4.30
C GLU A 119 -12.78 -0.05 -5.23
N ALA A 120 -11.78 -0.87 -4.91
CA ALA A 120 -11.43 -2.09 -5.61
C ALA A 120 -10.75 -3.09 -4.68
N VAL A 121 -10.73 -4.36 -5.09
CA VAL A 121 -10.00 -5.42 -4.39
C VAL A 121 -8.88 -5.98 -5.28
N LYS A 122 -7.78 -6.42 -4.67
CA LYS A 122 -6.72 -7.20 -5.33
C LYS A 122 -6.74 -8.65 -4.84
N LEU A 123 -6.54 -9.61 -5.74
CA LEU A 123 -6.39 -11.02 -5.37
C LEU A 123 -5.33 -11.74 -6.22
N GLU A 124 -4.69 -12.73 -5.63
CA GLU A 124 -3.57 -13.45 -6.24
C GLU A 124 -3.98 -14.72 -7.00
N GLY A 125 -3.46 -14.85 -8.22
CA GLY A 125 -3.53 -16.05 -9.04
C GLY A 125 -4.13 -15.80 -10.43
N GLY A 126 -3.60 -16.53 -11.42
CA GLY A 126 -4.07 -16.49 -12.81
C GLY A 126 -5.27 -17.38 -13.08
N GLN A 127 -5.16 -18.31 -14.02
CA GLN A 127 -6.20 -19.25 -14.49
C GLN A 127 -7.07 -19.84 -13.37
N LYS A 128 -6.45 -20.27 -12.26
CA LYS A 128 -7.14 -20.86 -11.10
C LYS A 128 -8.13 -19.90 -10.41
N ARG A 129 -8.06 -18.59 -10.66
CA ARG A 129 -8.92 -17.55 -10.06
C ARG A 129 -9.85 -16.86 -11.06
N VAL A 130 -9.75 -17.13 -12.35
CA VAL A 130 -10.57 -16.50 -13.41
C VAL A 130 -12.07 -16.57 -13.12
N LYS A 131 -12.58 -17.73 -12.68
CA LYS A 131 -13.99 -17.88 -12.30
C LYS A 131 -14.40 -17.00 -11.11
N LEU A 132 -13.49 -16.78 -10.16
CA LEU A 132 -13.73 -15.92 -8.99
C LEU A 132 -13.68 -14.45 -9.39
N VAL A 133 -12.71 -14.05 -10.22
CA VAL A 133 -12.61 -12.69 -10.77
C VAL A 133 -13.90 -12.34 -11.50
N LYS A 134 -14.34 -13.20 -12.44
CA LYS A 134 -15.60 -13.00 -13.16
C LYS A 134 -16.80 -12.92 -12.24
N ARG A 135 -16.83 -13.74 -11.18
CA ARG A 135 -17.90 -13.67 -10.19
C ARG A 135 -17.90 -12.33 -9.45
N LEU A 136 -16.76 -11.85 -8.96
CA LEU A 136 -16.64 -10.57 -8.25
C LEU A 136 -17.05 -9.39 -9.15
N VAL A 137 -16.59 -9.39 -10.41
CA VAL A 137 -16.95 -8.35 -11.39
C VAL A 137 -18.46 -8.34 -11.66
N ASN A 138 -19.10 -9.50 -11.77
CA ASN A 138 -20.56 -9.60 -11.94
C ASN A 138 -21.36 -9.09 -10.72
N GLU A 139 -20.73 -9.06 -9.54
CA GLU A 139 -21.29 -8.50 -8.30
C GLU A 139 -20.87 -7.02 -8.11
N GLU A 140 -20.44 -6.37 -9.20
CA GLU A 140 -20.09 -4.94 -9.26
C GLU A 140 -18.85 -4.56 -8.43
N ILE A 141 -17.97 -5.52 -8.16
CA ILE A 141 -16.70 -5.29 -7.46
C ILE A 141 -15.57 -5.17 -8.47
N ALA A 142 -14.88 -4.03 -8.49
CA ALA A 142 -13.70 -3.84 -9.33
C ALA A 142 -12.53 -4.71 -8.83
N VAL A 143 -11.93 -5.52 -9.72
CA VAL A 143 -10.87 -6.48 -9.38
C VAL A 143 -9.55 -6.13 -10.08
N MET A 144 -8.50 -6.01 -9.28
CA MET A 144 -7.11 -6.01 -9.70
C MET A 144 -6.56 -7.44 -9.59
N GLY A 145 -6.09 -8.00 -10.71
CA GLY A 145 -5.42 -9.31 -10.71
C GLY A 145 -3.97 -9.19 -10.22
N HIS A 146 -3.38 -10.31 -9.80
CA HIS A 146 -1.95 -10.40 -9.47
C HIS A 146 -1.40 -11.75 -9.89
N ILE A 147 -0.42 -11.72 -10.81
CA ILE A 147 0.28 -12.90 -11.34
C ILE A 147 1.81 -12.70 -11.29
N GLY A 148 2.56 -13.75 -11.64
CA GLY A 148 3.99 -13.82 -11.37
C GLY A 148 4.22 -14.46 -10.01
N LEU A 149 5.10 -13.89 -9.19
CA LEU A 149 5.23 -14.31 -7.80
C LEU A 149 3.97 -13.87 -7.04
N THR A 150 3.30 -14.82 -6.40
CA THR A 150 2.13 -14.59 -5.54
C THR A 150 2.53 -14.94 -4.10
N PRO A 151 2.91 -13.95 -3.26
CA PRO A 151 3.42 -14.18 -1.90
C PRO A 151 2.56 -15.08 -1.02
N GLN A 152 1.23 -15.05 -1.17
CA GLN A 152 0.34 -15.91 -0.39
C GLN A 152 0.51 -17.41 -0.71
N SER A 153 1.14 -17.74 -1.83
CA SER A 153 1.51 -19.10 -2.21
C SER A 153 2.89 -19.54 -1.69
N ILE A 154 3.52 -18.80 -0.77
CA ILE A 154 4.89 -19.06 -0.30
C ILE A 154 5.11 -20.48 0.20
N ASN A 155 4.15 -21.08 0.91
CA ASN A 155 4.26 -22.45 1.40
C ASN A 155 4.25 -23.49 0.27
N GLN A 156 3.58 -23.20 -0.84
CA GLN A 156 3.59 -24.04 -2.05
C GLN A 156 4.86 -23.80 -2.89
N LEU A 157 5.30 -22.55 -2.98
CA LEU A 157 6.45 -22.14 -3.80
C LEU A 157 7.80 -22.43 -3.12
N GLY A 158 7.82 -22.53 -1.78
CA GLY A 158 9.00 -22.78 -0.95
C GLY A 158 9.96 -21.59 -0.81
N ALA A 159 9.96 -20.63 -1.75
CA ALA A 159 10.76 -19.41 -1.67
C ALA A 159 10.24 -18.33 -2.64
N TYR A 160 10.54 -17.07 -2.33
CA TYR A 160 10.33 -15.94 -3.25
C TYR A 160 11.34 -16.01 -4.40
N ARG A 161 10.89 -16.47 -5.57
CA ARG A 161 11.72 -16.64 -6.76
C ARG A 161 11.06 -15.96 -7.96
N VAL A 162 11.91 -15.50 -8.87
CA VAL A 162 11.49 -14.97 -10.18
C VAL A 162 10.74 -16.03 -10.97
N GLN A 163 9.55 -15.67 -11.48
CA GLN A 163 8.66 -16.52 -12.27
C GLN A 163 8.87 -16.33 -13.78
N GLY A 164 8.30 -17.18 -14.63
CA GLY A 164 8.38 -16.98 -16.10
C GLY A 164 9.77 -17.17 -16.72
N LYS A 165 10.68 -17.92 -16.07
CA LYS A 165 12.07 -18.14 -16.55
C LYS A 165 12.21 -19.10 -17.74
N THR A 166 11.18 -19.88 -18.04
CA THR A 166 11.15 -20.80 -19.18
C THR A 166 10.06 -20.36 -20.16
N ALA A 167 10.19 -20.75 -21.43
CA ALA A 167 9.18 -20.43 -22.44
C ALA A 167 7.78 -20.89 -22.04
N ASP A 168 7.65 -22.11 -21.47
CA ASP A 168 6.35 -22.61 -21.02
C ASP A 168 5.79 -21.82 -19.83
N ALA A 169 6.63 -21.42 -18.88
CA ALA A 169 6.20 -20.59 -17.75
C ALA A 169 5.80 -19.18 -18.21
N ALA A 170 6.51 -18.61 -19.19
CA ALA A 170 6.17 -17.33 -19.78
C ALA A 170 4.85 -17.38 -20.55
N ARG A 171 4.59 -18.44 -21.35
CA ARG A 171 3.31 -18.65 -22.02
C ARG A 171 2.15 -18.74 -21.03
N ARG A 172 2.33 -19.50 -19.94
CA ARG A 172 1.30 -19.57 -18.88
C ARG A 172 0.98 -18.22 -18.26
N LEU A 173 1.98 -17.36 -18.01
CA LEU A 173 1.73 -16.01 -17.49
C LEU A 173 0.99 -15.13 -18.51
N LEU A 174 1.25 -15.31 -19.81
CA LEU A 174 0.52 -14.61 -20.86
C LEU A 174 -0.94 -15.09 -20.94
N ASP A 175 -1.17 -16.40 -20.89
CA ASP A 175 -2.51 -16.99 -20.85
C ASP A 175 -3.27 -16.54 -19.60
N ASP A 176 -2.62 -16.56 -18.42
CA ASP A 176 -3.16 -16.03 -17.17
C ASP A 176 -3.61 -14.57 -17.33
N ALA A 177 -2.81 -13.73 -17.99
CA ALA A 177 -3.12 -12.31 -18.19
C ALA A 177 -4.33 -12.12 -19.13
N TYR A 178 -4.40 -12.86 -20.23
CA TYR A 178 -5.55 -12.83 -21.14
C TYR A 178 -6.84 -13.28 -20.45
N GLU A 179 -6.79 -14.39 -19.71
CA GLU A 179 -8.00 -14.90 -19.06
C GLU A 179 -8.48 -14.01 -17.91
N LEU A 180 -7.55 -13.35 -17.19
CA LEU A 180 -7.91 -12.35 -16.18
C LEU A 180 -8.54 -11.11 -16.80
N GLU A 181 -8.01 -10.63 -17.94
CA GLU A 181 -8.62 -9.55 -18.71
C GLU A 181 -10.03 -9.95 -19.20
N GLU A 182 -10.19 -11.13 -19.79
CA GLU A 182 -11.48 -11.64 -20.26
C GLU A 182 -12.49 -11.79 -19.12
N ALA A 183 -12.02 -12.16 -17.92
CA ALA A 183 -12.84 -12.22 -16.71
C ALA A 183 -13.29 -10.85 -16.19
N GLY A 184 -12.71 -9.76 -16.69
CA GLY A 184 -13.08 -8.38 -16.34
C GLY A 184 -12.21 -7.72 -15.29
N ALA A 185 -11.00 -8.25 -15.01
CA ALA A 185 -10.02 -7.51 -14.20
C ALA A 185 -9.73 -6.15 -14.86
N PHE A 186 -9.64 -5.07 -14.08
CA PHE A 186 -9.37 -3.73 -14.64
C PHE A 186 -7.87 -3.42 -14.74
N SER A 187 -7.03 -4.20 -14.05
CA SER A 187 -5.56 -4.11 -14.09
C SER A 187 -4.95 -5.40 -13.55
N ILE A 188 -3.66 -5.63 -13.82
CA ILE A 188 -2.93 -6.82 -13.37
C ILE A 188 -1.56 -6.43 -12.80
N VAL A 189 -1.28 -6.82 -11.56
CA VAL A 189 0.06 -6.77 -10.96
C VAL A 189 0.92 -7.91 -11.52
N LEU A 190 2.14 -7.56 -11.96
CA LEU A 190 3.19 -8.47 -12.38
C LEU A 190 4.35 -8.38 -11.37
N GLU A 191 4.51 -9.41 -10.55
CA GLU A 191 5.54 -9.44 -9.50
C GLU A 191 6.67 -10.42 -9.82
N LEU A 192 7.92 -9.95 -9.73
CA LEU A 192 9.13 -10.74 -9.99
C LEU A 192 9.07 -11.54 -11.31
N VAL A 193 8.70 -10.85 -12.40
CA VAL A 193 8.65 -11.39 -13.76
C VAL A 193 9.82 -10.80 -14.58
N PRO A 194 10.52 -11.57 -15.43
CA PRO A 194 11.52 -11.04 -16.34
C PRO A 194 10.95 -9.89 -17.17
N ARG A 195 11.71 -8.81 -17.30
CA ARG A 195 11.26 -7.56 -17.95
C ARG A 195 10.77 -7.78 -19.39
N GLU A 196 11.36 -8.72 -20.11
CA GLU A 196 10.97 -9.07 -21.48
C GLU A 196 9.58 -9.71 -21.52
N ILE A 197 9.25 -10.54 -20.51
CA ILE A 197 7.92 -11.18 -20.40
C ILE A 197 6.89 -10.17 -19.91
N ALA A 198 7.25 -9.30 -18.96
CA ALA A 198 6.37 -8.24 -18.51
C ALA A 198 6.03 -7.25 -19.63
N GLN A 199 7.01 -6.90 -20.46
CA GLN A 199 6.78 -6.09 -21.67
C GLN A 199 5.82 -6.80 -22.62
N MET A 200 6.09 -8.07 -22.94
CA MET A 200 5.22 -8.88 -23.81
C MET A 200 3.77 -8.90 -23.31
N ILE A 201 3.55 -9.15 -22.02
CA ILE A 201 2.21 -9.14 -21.42
C ILE A 201 1.58 -7.76 -21.53
N THR A 202 2.33 -6.70 -21.20
CA THR A 202 1.83 -5.32 -21.22
C THR A 202 1.36 -4.88 -22.60
N GLU A 203 2.07 -5.28 -23.65
CA GLU A 203 1.74 -5.00 -25.05
C GLU A 203 0.59 -5.89 -25.57
N SER A 204 0.34 -7.03 -24.93
CA SER A 204 -0.64 -8.03 -25.37
C SER A 204 -2.05 -7.79 -24.85
N ILE A 205 -2.20 -7.19 -23.66
CA ILE A 205 -3.49 -6.92 -23.02
C ILE A 205 -3.84 -5.42 -23.05
N LYS A 206 -5.14 -5.11 -23.06
CA LYS A 206 -5.68 -3.74 -23.14
C LYS A 206 -5.80 -3.07 -21.77
N ILE A 207 -5.86 -3.84 -20.69
CA ILE A 207 -5.86 -3.30 -19.32
C ILE A 207 -4.43 -2.99 -18.84
N PRO A 208 -4.24 -2.03 -17.91
CA PRO A 208 -2.92 -1.69 -17.40
C PRO A 208 -2.26 -2.78 -16.58
N THR A 209 -0.95 -2.92 -16.77
CA THR A 209 -0.08 -3.75 -15.95
C THR A 209 0.61 -2.91 -14.88
N ILE A 210 0.77 -3.48 -13.68
CA ILE A 210 1.45 -2.85 -12.53
C ILE A 210 2.69 -3.67 -12.20
N GLY A 211 3.87 -3.09 -12.40
CA GLY A 211 5.13 -3.78 -12.18
C GLY A 211 5.66 -3.63 -10.76
N ILE A 212 6.13 -4.74 -10.18
CA ILE A 212 7.01 -4.75 -9.01
C ILE A 212 8.11 -5.80 -9.21
N GLY A 213 9.32 -5.32 -9.49
CA GLY A 213 10.39 -6.19 -9.98
C GLY A 213 10.10 -6.82 -11.36
N ALA A 214 9.27 -6.17 -12.17
CA ALA A 214 8.90 -6.58 -13.54
C ALA A 214 9.49 -5.67 -14.64
N GLY A 215 10.37 -4.74 -14.29
CA GLY A 215 10.99 -3.82 -15.24
C GLY A 215 10.10 -2.63 -15.61
N VAL A 216 10.65 -1.76 -16.45
CA VAL A 216 10.11 -0.41 -16.73
C VAL A 216 8.92 -0.40 -17.70
N HIS A 217 8.66 -1.52 -18.38
CA HIS A 217 7.69 -1.55 -19.47
C HIS A 217 6.23 -1.64 -18.98
N CYS A 218 5.98 -2.00 -17.71
CA CYS A 218 4.62 -2.00 -17.14
C CYS A 218 4.05 -0.58 -17.07
N ASP A 219 2.75 -0.44 -17.33
CA ASP A 219 2.03 0.85 -17.41
C ASP A 219 2.12 1.65 -16.09
N ILE A 220 2.15 0.94 -14.97
CA ILE A 220 2.19 1.46 -13.61
C ILE A 220 3.33 0.75 -12.84
N GLN A 221 3.90 1.40 -11.83
CA GLN A 221 4.85 0.77 -10.91
C GLN A 221 4.33 0.81 -9.48
N VAL A 222 4.58 -0.24 -8.70
CA VAL A 222 4.25 -0.33 -7.28
C VAL A 222 5.47 -0.69 -6.43
N LEU A 223 5.57 -0.05 -5.26
CA LEU A 223 6.50 -0.44 -4.19
C LEU A 223 5.77 -0.48 -2.85
N VAL A 224 6.38 -1.18 -1.89
CA VAL A 224 6.00 -1.09 -0.49
C VAL A 224 6.56 0.22 0.09
N PHE A 225 5.72 1.04 0.72
CA PHE A 225 6.11 2.35 1.28
C PHE A 225 7.32 2.27 2.22
N HIS A 226 7.35 1.26 3.09
CA HIS A 226 8.44 1.03 4.03
C HIS A 226 9.77 0.71 3.34
N ASP A 227 9.72 0.01 2.20
CA ASP A 227 10.90 -0.28 1.38
C ASP A 227 11.38 1.00 0.67
N LEU A 228 10.44 1.80 0.15
CA LEU A 228 10.73 3.07 -0.53
C LEU A 228 11.42 4.07 0.39
N LEU A 229 11.03 4.12 1.67
CA LEU A 229 11.54 5.08 2.66
C LEU A 229 12.63 4.53 3.60
N GLY A 230 13.15 3.34 3.32
CA GLY A 230 14.26 2.75 4.09
C GLY A 230 13.90 2.46 5.56
N MET A 231 12.69 1.94 5.78
CA MET A 231 12.21 1.51 7.12
C MET A 231 12.32 -0.01 7.33
N ALA A 232 12.52 -0.78 6.27
CA ALA A 232 12.54 -2.24 6.36
C ALA A 232 13.72 -2.77 7.20
N PHE A 233 13.47 -3.87 7.91
CA PHE A 233 14.48 -4.59 8.70
C PHE A 233 15.02 -5.76 7.89
N GLY A 234 16.16 -5.57 7.23
CA GLY A 234 16.88 -6.64 6.54
C GLY A 234 17.41 -6.24 5.17
N LYS A 235 17.71 -7.26 4.35
CA LYS A 235 18.20 -7.06 3.00
C LYS A 235 17.03 -6.78 2.07
N LEU A 236 17.04 -5.60 1.44
CA LEU A 236 16.02 -5.23 0.45
C LEU A 236 16.10 -6.12 -0.81
N PRO A 237 14.94 -6.42 -1.44
CA PRO A 237 14.91 -7.03 -2.76
C PRO A 237 15.65 -6.17 -3.79
N ARG A 238 16.29 -6.81 -4.78
CA ARG A 238 17.08 -6.12 -5.81
C ARG A 238 16.29 -5.07 -6.60
N PHE A 239 14.97 -5.22 -6.71
CA PHE A 239 14.12 -4.31 -7.47
C PHE A 239 13.76 -3.03 -6.71
N VAL A 240 14.05 -2.95 -5.41
CA VAL A 240 13.77 -1.78 -4.59
C VAL A 240 14.84 -0.72 -4.79
N ARG A 241 14.41 0.54 -4.91
CA ARG A 241 15.26 1.73 -4.74
C ARG A 241 14.74 2.50 -3.53
N GLU A 242 15.60 2.72 -2.54
CA GLU A 242 15.34 3.61 -1.42
C GLU A 242 15.44 5.07 -1.88
N TYR A 243 14.48 5.89 -1.46
CA TYR A 243 14.44 7.34 -1.67
C TYR A 243 14.70 8.13 -0.38
N ALA A 244 14.70 7.46 0.77
CA ALA A 244 15.07 8.01 2.09
C ALA A 244 15.61 6.89 3.00
N ASN A 245 16.21 7.28 4.13
CA ASN A 245 16.55 6.36 5.23
C ASN A 245 15.85 6.83 6.52
N LEU A 246 14.56 6.52 6.62
CA LEU A 246 13.77 6.93 7.78
C LEU A 246 14.14 6.14 9.03
N ARG A 247 14.66 4.90 8.90
CA ARG A 247 15.11 4.15 10.08
C ARG A 247 16.23 4.89 10.81
N GLU A 248 17.24 5.38 10.10
CA GLU A 248 18.33 6.17 10.68
C GLU A 248 17.78 7.48 11.25
N THR A 249 16.97 8.21 10.47
CA THR A 249 16.39 9.49 10.90
C THR A 249 15.58 9.36 12.20
N ILE A 250 14.73 8.34 12.30
CA ILE A 250 13.92 8.05 13.49
C ILE A 250 14.81 7.62 14.66
N THR A 251 15.79 6.74 14.42
CA THR A 251 16.73 6.26 15.45
C THR A 251 17.49 7.44 16.07
N ASP A 252 17.99 8.37 15.25
CA ASP A 252 18.71 9.54 15.71
C ASP A 252 17.82 10.52 16.47
N ALA A 253 16.58 10.72 16.01
CA ALA A 253 15.62 11.58 16.71
C ALA A 253 15.27 11.02 18.10
N VAL A 254 14.94 9.72 18.18
CA VAL A 254 14.60 9.05 19.44
C VAL A 254 15.80 9.02 20.40
N THR A 255 17.00 8.79 19.89
CA THR A 255 18.22 8.73 20.72
C THR A 255 18.56 10.09 21.31
N ARG A 256 18.54 11.15 20.49
CA ARG A 256 18.79 12.52 20.97
C ARG A 256 17.76 12.95 22.02
N TRP A 257 16.47 12.70 21.77
CA TRP A 257 15.44 13.01 22.76
C TRP A 257 15.66 12.25 24.08
N ALA A 258 16.04 10.97 24.01
CA ALA A 258 16.36 10.19 25.21
C ALA A 258 17.61 10.72 25.94
N GLU A 259 18.61 11.22 25.23
CA GLU A 259 19.78 11.89 25.81
C GLU A 259 19.39 13.22 26.47
N ASP A 260 18.53 14.02 25.84
CA ASP A 260 18.05 15.27 26.42
C ASP A 260 17.31 15.04 27.75
N VAL A 261 16.46 14.00 27.81
CA VAL A 261 15.78 13.59 29.05
C VAL A 261 16.79 13.12 30.11
N ARG A 262 17.75 12.26 29.75
CA ARG A 262 18.74 11.73 30.71
C ARG A 262 19.67 12.81 31.25
N ASN A 263 19.98 13.83 30.45
CA ASN A 263 20.83 14.95 30.83
C ASN A 263 20.05 16.08 31.53
N GLY A 264 18.71 15.97 31.62
CA GLY A 264 17.86 16.99 32.20
C GLY A 264 17.77 18.28 31.38
N THR A 265 18.07 18.23 30.09
CA THR A 265 17.92 19.36 29.15
C THR A 265 16.52 19.40 28.52
N TYR A 266 15.76 18.30 28.61
CA TYR A 266 14.33 18.25 28.27
C TYR A 266 13.48 17.69 29.42
N PRO A 267 12.30 18.29 29.70
CA PRO A 267 11.84 19.56 29.13
C PRO A 267 12.64 20.74 29.70
N ALA A 268 12.88 21.75 28.86
CA ALA A 268 13.38 23.04 29.26
C ALA A 268 12.24 23.92 29.83
N GLU A 269 12.58 25.10 30.36
CA GLU A 269 11.59 26.05 30.91
C GLU A 269 10.50 26.43 29.88
N LYS A 270 10.89 26.68 28.62
CA LYS A 270 9.96 27.01 27.52
C LYS A 270 9.00 25.87 27.15
N GLU A 271 9.33 24.64 27.53
CA GLU A 271 8.54 23.42 27.31
C GLU A 271 7.77 23.03 28.58
N SER A 272 7.85 23.85 29.62
CA SER A 272 7.27 23.62 30.92
C SER A 272 6.23 24.69 31.24
N TYR A 273 5.25 24.34 32.07
CA TYR A 273 4.27 25.30 32.57
C TYR A 273 4.63 25.68 34.01
N GLY A 274 4.77 26.98 34.25
CA GLY A 274 4.95 27.54 35.59
C GLY A 274 3.63 27.70 36.33
N LEU A 275 3.68 27.67 37.67
CA LEU A 275 2.53 27.99 38.51
C LEU A 275 2.28 29.51 38.49
N PRO A 276 1.02 29.98 38.43
CA PRO A 276 0.70 31.38 38.67
C PRO A 276 1.22 31.82 40.06
N ALA A 277 1.65 33.08 40.17
CA ALA A 277 2.33 33.57 41.38
C ALA A 277 1.45 33.46 42.63
N GLU A 278 0.15 33.72 42.49
CA GLU A 278 -0.82 33.66 43.58
C GLU A 278 -0.96 32.23 44.14
N ALA A 279 -1.05 31.24 43.25
CA ALA A 279 -1.10 29.84 43.63
C ALA A 279 0.22 29.36 44.26
N ALA A 280 1.36 29.88 43.80
CA ALA A 280 2.66 29.56 44.39
C ALA A 280 2.79 30.08 45.83
N GLU A 281 2.27 31.28 46.08
CA GLU A 281 2.27 31.89 47.42
C GLU A 281 1.35 31.14 48.39
N GLU A 282 0.13 30.81 47.97
CA GLU A 282 -0.82 30.01 48.77
C GLU A 282 -0.24 28.63 49.13
N LEU A 283 0.45 28.00 48.19
CA LEU A 283 1.09 26.69 48.38
C LEU A 283 2.46 26.79 49.06
N LYS A 284 2.97 27.99 49.37
CA LYS A 284 4.30 28.24 49.95
C LYS A 284 5.44 27.61 49.15
N ILE A 285 5.32 27.61 47.82
CA ILE A 285 6.34 27.11 46.90
C ILE A 285 7.29 28.27 46.58
N GLU A 286 8.58 28.11 46.87
CA GLU A 286 9.60 29.08 46.45
C GLU A 286 9.77 29.03 44.93
N THR A 287 9.17 29.97 44.21
CA THR A 287 9.43 30.16 42.79
C THR A 287 10.78 30.85 42.60
N LYS A 288 11.73 30.18 41.95
CA LYS A 288 12.94 30.87 41.46
C LYS A 288 12.51 31.90 40.42
N LYS A 289 12.83 33.19 40.64
CA LYS A 289 12.60 34.24 39.64
C LYS A 289 13.31 33.86 38.34
N VAL A 290 12.53 33.64 37.28
CA VAL A 290 13.04 33.40 35.93
C VAL A 290 13.66 34.71 35.45
N ALA A 291 14.94 34.69 35.11
CA ALA A 291 15.59 35.84 34.49
C ALA A 291 15.03 36.01 33.07
N GLU A 292 14.50 37.19 32.76
CA GLU A 292 14.07 37.52 31.39
C GLU A 292 15.27 37.42 30.44
N PRO A 293 15.13 36.77 29.26
CA PRO A 293 16.19 36.74 28.27
C PRO A 293 16.42 38.17 27.73
N LYS A 294 17.68 38.62 27.75
CA LYS A 294 18.13 39.86 27.09
C LYS A 294 18.10 39.74 25.58
#